data_AF-A0A935LPC6-F1
#
_entry.id   AF-A0A935LPC6-F1
#
_cell.length_a   1.000
_cell.length_b   1.000
_cell.length_c   1.000
_cell.angle_alpha   90.00
_cell.angle_beta   90.00
_cell.angle_gamma   90.00
#
_symmetry.space_group_name_H-M   'P 1'
#
loop_
_entity.id
_entity.type
_entity.pdbx_description
1 polymer ?
#
loop_
_entity_poly.entity_id
_entity_poly.type
_entity_poly.pdbx_seq_one_letter_code
_entity_poly.pdbx_strand_id
1 'polypeptide(L)' 'MDIAAMKLELVQRMLALRDTAILDRLREVIDTEVEDSDISDEELAELESLRAERLRGEGGSYTWEEVQRMAREMIKK' A
#
# COMPACT_ATOMS: atom_id res chain seq x y z
N MET A 1 19.92 5.54 12.75
CA MET A 1 19.25 6.44 13.71
C MET A 1 18.85 5.59 14.90
N ASP A 2 19.01 6.08 16.13
CA ASP A 2 18.58 5.34 17.33
C ASP A 2 17.05 5.25 17.37
N ILE A 3 16.50 4.04 17.53
CA ILE A 3 15.06 3.79 17.57
C ILE A 3 14.42 4.53 18.75
N ALA A 4 15.12 4.62 19.88
CA ALA A 4 14.61 5.34 21.05
C ALA A 4 14.49 6.84 20.76
N ALA A 5 15.50 7.43 20.11
CA ALA A 5 15.47 8.82 19.68
C ALA A 5 14.32 9.10 18.68
N MET A 6 14.11 8.22 17.71
CA MET A 6 13.04 8.34 16.73
C MET A 6 11.65 8.26 17.37
N LYS A 7 11.44 7.33 18.31
CA LYS A 7 10.18 7.22 19.07
C LYS A 7 9.90 8.48 19.88
N LEU A 8 10.91 9.03 20.56
CA LEU A 8 10.78 10.25 21.35
C LEU A 8 10.38 11.45 20.48
N GLU A 9 11.02 11.60 19.32
CA GLU A 9 10.72 12.68 18.38
C GLU A 9 9.26 12.61 17.88
N LEU A 10 8.77 11.41 17.55
CA LEU A 10 7.38 11.21 17.13
C LEU A 10 6.40 11.57 18.25
N VAL A 11 6.66 11.16 19.50
CA VAL A 11 5.81 11.53 20.65
C VAL A 11 5.77 13.04 20.85
N GLN A 12 6.92 13.71 20.76
CA GLN A 12 6.98 15.17 20.88
C GLN A 12 6.17 15.88 19.80
N ARG A 13 6.24 15.40 18.54
CA ARG A 13 5.44 15.94 17.44
C ARG A 13 3.94 15.72 17.64
N MET A 14 3.54 14.54 18.12
CA MET A 14 2.14 14.24 18.43
C MET A 14 1.56 15.16 19.50
N LEU A 15 2.33 15.44 20.57
CA LEU A 15 1.90 16.34 21.64
C LEU A 15 1.69 17.80 21.17
N ALA A 16 2.40 18.21 20.11
CA ALA A 16 2.27 19.55 19.53
C ALA A 16 1.09 19.68 18.55
N LEU A 17 0.55 18.56 18.04
CA LEU A 17 -0.59 18.56 17.14
C LEU A 17 -1.88 18.87 17.90
N ARG A 18 -2.69 19.76 17.33
CA ARG A 18 -4.01 20.12 17.84
C ARG A 18 -5.15 19.68 16.94
N ASP A 19 -4.82 19.24 15.73
CA ASP A 19 -5.77 18.74 14.76
C ASP A 19 -6.07 17.26 15.04
N THR A 20 -7.28 16.99 15.50
CA THR A 20 -7.74 15.65 15.83
C THR A 20 -7.80 14.74 14.61
N ALA A 21 -8.06 15.28 13.41
CA ALA A 21 -8.11 14.47 12.18
C ALA A 21 -6.74 13.89 11.80
N ILE A 22 -5.65 14.60 12.13
CA ILE A 22 -4.28 14.10 11.93
C ILE A 22 -3.96 13.01 12.97
N LEU A 23 -4.40 13.20 14.22
CA LEU A 23 -4.20 12.21 15.27
C LEU A 23 -4.99 10.92 15.01
N ASP A 24 -6.20 11.01 14.47
CA ASP A 24 -7.03 9.86 14.11
C ASP A 24 -6.39 9.04 12.98
N ARG A 25 -5.88 9.69 11.93
CA ARG A 25 -5.14 9.00 10.86
C ARG A 25 -3.86 8.34 11.37
N LEU A 26 -3.15 8.99 12.28
CA LEU A 26 -1.94 8.44 12.86
C LEU A 26 -2.24 7.23 13.74
N ARG A 27 -3.36 7.29 14.48
CA ARG A 27 -3.88 6.15 15.23
C ARG A 27 -4.19 4.98 14.30
N GLU A 28 -4.89 5.19 13.19
CA GLU A 28 -5.15 4.12 12.21
C GLU A 28 -3.86 3.47 11.70
N VAL A 29 -2.83 4.26 11.40
CA VAL A 29 -1.53 3.73 10.94
C VAL A 29 -0.79 2.93 12.02
N ILE A 30 -0.88 3.35 13.30
CA ILE A 30 -0.25 2.64 14.42
C ILE A 30 -1.03 1.37 14.79
N ASP A 31 -2.35 1.44 14.76
CA ASP A 31 -3.26 0.34 15.09
C ASP A 31 -3.33 -0.72 13.97
N THR A 32 -2.97 -0.33 12.74
CA THR A 32 -2.70 -1.28 11.67
C THR A 32 -1.37 -1.97 12.00
N GLU A 33 -1.43 -3.09 12.72
CA GLU A 33 -0.36 -4.08 12.61
C GLU A 33 -0.23 -4.37 11.11
N VAL A 34 0.93 -4.04 10.54
CA VAL A 34 1.29 -4.59 9.24
C VAL A 34 1.45 -6.07 9.51
N GLU A 35 0.37 -6.84 9.34
CA GLU A 35 0.49 -8.26 9.07
C GLU A 35 1.40 -8.33 7.83
N ASP A 36 2.62 -8.81 8.03
CA ASP A 36 3.65 -8.96 7.00
C ASP A 36 3.27 -10.07 5.99
N SER A 37 1.97 -10.33 5.81
CA SER A 37 1.41 -11.52 5.18
C SER A 37 0.05 -11.27 4.53
N ASP A 38 -0.05 -10.26 3.67
CA ASP A 38 -1.26 -10.05 2.84
C ASP A 38 -1.11 -10.54 1.40
N ILE A 39 0.00 -11.21 1.05
CA ILE A 39 0.15 -11.90 -0.23
C ILE A 39 0.36 -13.37 0.07
N SER A 40 -0.64 -14.18 -0.23
CA SER A 40 -0.52 -15.64 -0.19
C SER A 40 0.52 -16.12 -1.20
N ASP A 41 1.09 -17.31 -0.99
CA ASP A 41 2.03 -17.92 -1.94
C ASP A 41 1.41 -18.05 -3.36
N GLU A 42 0.09 -18.21 -3.45
CA GLU A 42 -0.65 -18.27 -4.70
C GLU A 42 -0.68 -16.91 -5.41
N GLU A 43 -0.98 -15.83 -4.68
CA GLU A 43 -0.94 -14.45 -5.21
C GLU A 43 0.48 -14.03 -5.59
N LEU A 44 1.49 -14.47 -4.84
CA LEU A 44 2.89 -14.21 -5.16
C LEU A 44 3.31 -14.94 -6.45
N ALA A 45 2.91 -16.20 -6.61
CA ALA A 45 3.18 -16.97 -7.82
C ALA A 45 2.53 -16.35 -9.07
N GLU A 46 1.32 -15.79 -8.93
CA GLU A 46 0.65 -15.06 -10.02
C GLU A 46 1.45 -13.81 -10.42
N LEU A 47 1.92 -13.03 -9.45
CA LEU A 47 2.76 -11.85 -9.71
C LEU A 47 4.10 -12.22 -10.37
N GLU A 48 4.72 -13.33 -9.97
CA GLU A 48 5.94 -13.83 -10.59
C GLU A 48 5.70 -14.27 -12.05
N SER A 49 4.57 -14.91 -12.33
CA SER A 49 4.17 -15.29 -13.69
C SER A 49 4.00 -14.05 -14.58
N LEU A 50 3.25 -13.05 -14.11
CA LEU A 50 3.04 -11.78 -14.81
C LEU A 50 4.36 -11.03 -15.07
N ARG A 51 5.28 -11.06 -14.10
CA ARG A 51 6.62 -10.49 -14.25
C ARG A 51 7.42 -11.24 -15.32
N ALA A 52 7.37 -12.57 -15.34
CA ALA A 52 8.09 -13.40 -16.30
C ALA A 52 7.55 -13.18 -17.73
N GLU A 53 6.24 -13.06 -17.92
CA GLU A 53 5.61 -12.70 -19.19
C GLU A 53 6.06 -11.32 -19.68
N ARG A 54 6.07 -10.31 -18.79
CA ARG A 54 6.58 -8.97 -19.12
C ARG A 54 8.04 -9.02 -19.57
N LEU A 55 8.89 -9.80 -18.89
CA LEU A 55 10.32 -9.93 -19.24
C LEU A 55 10.54 -10.62 -20.59
N ARG A 56 9.62 -11.50 -21.00
CA ARG A 56 9.60 -12.11 -22.34
C ARG A 56 9.00 -11.23 -23.42
N GLY A 57 8.43 -10.07 -23.07
CA GLY A 57 7.72 -9.18 -23.99
C GLY A 57 6.32 -9.70 -24.38
N GLU A 58 5.79 -10.69 -23.65
CA GLU A 58 4.48 -11.30 -23.86
C GLU A 58 3.40 -10.65 -22.99
N GLY A 59 3.80 -9.87 -21.98
CA GLY A 59 2.89 -9.17 -21.09
C GLY A 59 2.20 -7.98 -21.76
N GLY A 60 0.88 -7.90 -21.63
CA GLY A 60 0.11 -6.71 -22.00
C GLY A 60 0.47 -5.53 -21.08
N SER A 61 0.78 -4.37 -21.66
CA SER A 61 0.86 -3.11 -20.92
C SER A 61 -0.41 -2.31 -21.17
N TYR A 62 -1.07 -1.88 -20.11
CA TYR A 62 -2.20 -0.97 -20.19
C TYR A 62 -1.78 0.44 -19.82
N THR A 63 -2.28 1.45 -20.53
CA THR A 63 -2.18 2.82 -20.06
C THR A 63 -3.10 3.04 -18.86
N TRP A 64 -2.86 4.11 -18.11
CA TRP A 64 -3.67 4.44 -16.95
C TRP A 64 -5.15 4.67 -17.32
N GLU A 65 -5.41 5.25 -18.49
CA GLU A 65 -6.76 5.46 -19.03
C GLU A 65 -7.47 4.13 -19.32
N GLU A 66 -6.73 3.13 -19.83
CA GLU A 66 -7.27 1.79 -20.11
C GLU A 66 -7.63 1.06 -18.82
N VAL A 67 -6.78 1.15 -17.80
CA VAL A 67 -7.04 0.61 -16.46
C VAL A 67 -8.30 1.24 -15.85
N GLN A 68 -8.42 2.58 -15.93
CA GLN A 68 -9.61 3.28 -15.44
C GLN A 68 -10.89 2.85 -16.16
N ARG A 69 -10.82 2.63 -17.47
CA ARG A 69 -11.96 2.14 -18.26
C ARG A 69 -12.37 0.74 -17.83
N MET A 70 -11.42 -0.19 -17.69
CA MET A 70 -11.68 -1.57 -17.26
C MET A 70 -12.30 -1.62 -15.86
N ALA A 71 -11.81 -0.80 -14.92
CA ALA A 71 -12.38 -0.71 -13.57
C ALA A 71 -13.84 -0.24 -13.57
N ARG A 72 -14.17 0.75 -14.42
CA ARG A 72 -15.56 1.23 -14.56
C ARG A 72 -16.48 0.20 -15.20
N GLU A 73 -15.98 -0.62 -16.12
CA GLU A 73 -16.73 -1.70 -16.77
C GLU A 73 -17.03 -2.86 -15.81
N MET A 74 -16.08 -3.20 -14.91
CA MET A 74 -16.28 -4.22 -13.88
C MET A 74 -17.36 -3.86 -12.86
N ILE A 75 -17.48 -2.59 -12.48
CA ILE A 75 -18.49 -2.10 -11.51
C ILE A 75 -19.91 -2.09 -12.10
N LYS A 76 -20.04 -2.03 -13.44
CA LYS A 76 -21.35 -1.99 -14.13
C LYS A 76 -21.97 -3.37 -14.38
N LYS A 77 -21.26 -4.45 -14.05
CA LYS A 77 -21.66 -5.83 -14.28
C LYS A 77 -22.17 -6.46 -12.99
#